data_AF-A0A2N5H6M6-F1
#
_entry.id   AF-A0A2N5H6M6-F1
#
_cell.length_a   1.000
_cell.length_b   1.000
_cell.length_c   1.000
_cell.angle_alpha   90.00
_cell.angle_beta   90.00
_cell.angle_gamma   90.00
#
_symmetry.space_group_name_H-M   'P 1'
#
loop_
_entity.id
_entity.type
_entity.pdbx_description
1 polymer ?
#
loop_
_entity_poly.entity_id
_entity_poly.type
_entity_poly.pdbx_seq_one_letter_code
_entity_poly.pdbx_strand_id
1 'polypeptide(L)'
;FSLWIANVVFLFFALRYFGYTWTIKTILSVATTSTTVNYITLHVPHIHVHLLLDLLAGSVFFGIGVGILIRAGASSGGMVIPALMIASYKNWSPGKVMMGINLLIFLLTALVIDYKIVIFAIICQFFSTNIIDYIYELKIHKISFLSANWRKR
;
A
#
# COMPACT_ATOMS: atom_id res chain seq x y z
N PHE A 1 -22.32 -1.29 -1.60
CA PHE A 1 -22.32 -2.17 -2.78
C PHE A 1 -21.25 -1.77 -3.82
N SER A 2 -21.17 -0.50 -4.26
CA SER A 2 -20.19 -0.06 -5.27
C SER A 2 -18.71 -0.33 -4.94
N LEU A 3 -18.27 -0.17 -3.69
CA LEU A 3 -16.87 -0.39 -3.29
C LEU A 3 -16.41 -1.84 -3.47
N TRP A 4 -17.30 -2.80 -3.18
CA TRP A 4 -17.00 -4.22 -3.35
C TRP A 4 -16.84 -4.59 -4.82
N ILE A 5 -17.70 -4.06 -5.69
CA ILE A 5 -17.60 -4.24 -7.14
C ILE A 5 -16.30 -3.65 -7.69
N ALA A 6 -15.93 -2.43 -7.28
CA ALA A 6 -14.69 -1.82 -7.72
C ALA A 6 -13.46 -2.66 -7.34
N ASN A 7 -13.42 -3.17 -6.09
CA ASN A 7 -12.33 -4.03 -5.64
C ASN A 7 -12.25 -5.35 -6.43
N VAL A 8 -13.39 -5.99 -6.72
CA VAL A 8 -13.42 -7.22 -7.52
C VAL A 8 -12.91 -6.96 -8.94
N VAL A 9 -13.31 -5.85 -9.56
CA VAL A 9 -12.83 -5.46 -10.90
C VAL A 9 -11.32 -5.25 -10.89
N PHE A 10 -10.77 -4.50 -9.93
CA PHE A 10 -9.32 -4.30 -9.83
C PHE A 10 -8.56 -5.60 -9.60
N LEU A 11 -9.10 -6.49 -8.77
CA LEU A 11 -8.48 -7.78 -8.47
C LEU A 11 -8.50 -8.70 -9.69
N PHE A 12 -9.57 -8.67 -10.48
CA PHE A 12 -9.65 -9.41 -11.75
C PHE A 12 -8.60 -8.92 -12.77
N PHE A 13 -8.43 -7.61 -12.93
CA PHE A 13 -7.37 -7.05 -13.79
C PHE A 13 -5.98 -7.40 -13.27
N ALA A 14 -5.76 -7.31 -11.96
CA ALA A 14 -4.48 -7.63 -11.35
C ALA A 14 -4.12 -9.12 -11.48
N LEU A 15 -5.11 -10.01 -11.41
CA LEU A 15 -4.91 -11.44 -11.64
C LEU A 15 -4.32 -11.71 -13.02
N ARG A 16 -4.83 -11.01 -14.05
CA ARG A 16 -4.32 -11.14 -15.42
C ARG A 16 -2.93 -10.53 -15.59
N TYR A 17 -2.61 -9.47 -14.86
CA TYR A 17 -1.35 -8.73 -15.00
C TYR A 17 -0.19 -9.33 -14.19
N PHE A 18 -0.40 -9.60 -12.90
CA PHE A 18 0.63 -10.09 -11.96
C PHE A 18 0.57 -11.61 -11.70
N GLY A 19 -0.52 -12.28 -12.09
CA GLY A 19 -0.72 -13.72 -11.92
C GLY A 19 -1.32 -14.14 -10.57
N TYR A 20 -1.53 -15.46 -10.44
CA TYR A 20 -2.21 -16.07 -9.30
C TYR A 20 -1.46 -15.91 -7.98
N THR A 21 -0.14 -16.06 -7.97
CA THR A 21 0.69 -15.98 -6.75
C THR A 21 0.59 -14.61 -6.07
N TRP A 22 0.68 -13.53 -6.85
CA TRP A 22 0.55 -12.16 -6.33
C TRP A 22 -0.85 -11.88 -5.80
N THR A 23 -1.87 -12.40 -6.52
CA THR A 23 -3.27 -12.22 -6.15
C THR A 23 -3.63 -12.93 -4.85
N ILE A 24 -3.18 -14.17 -4.67
CA ILE A 24 -3.40 -14.92 -3.42
C ILE A 24 -2.73 -14.22 -2.24
N LYS A 25 -1.48 -13.76 -2.41
CA LYS A 25 -0.78 -12.98 -1.37
C LYS A 25 -1.52 -11.69 -1.02
N THR A 26 -2.10 -11.02 -2.01
CA THR A 26 -2.90 -9.80 -1.82
C THR A 26 -4.20 -10.09 -1.09
N ILE A 27 -4.90 -11.18 -1.42
CA ILE A 27 -6.11 -11.61 -0.70
C ILE A 27 -5.77 -11.91 0.77
N LEU A 28 -4.68 -12.64 1.03
CA LEU A 28 -4.23 -12.93 2.39
C LEU A 28 -3.89 -11.65 3.15
N SER A 29 -3.14 -10.73 2.53
CA SER A 29 -2.80 -9.41 3.09
C SER A 29 -4.06 -8.61 3.48
N VAL A 30 -5.04 -8.52 2.58
CA VAL A 30 -6.30 -7.80 2.81
C VAL A 30 -7.09 -8.48 3.92
N ALA A 31 -7.19 -9.80 3.92
CA ALA A 31 -7.86 -10.56 4.98
C ALA A 31 -7.21 -10.31 6.34
N THR A 32 -5.88 -10.42 6.44
CA THR A 32 -5.14 -10.18 7.70
C THR A 32 -5.27 -8.75 8.18
N THR A 33 -5.28 -7.78 7.26
CA THR A 33 -5.45 -6.36 7.62
C THR A 33 -6.86 -6.14 8.15
N SER A 34 -7.87 -6.69 7.48
CA SER A 34 -9.26 -6.57 7.90
C SER A 34 -9.51 -7.19 9.28
N THR A 35 -8.97 -8.39 9.56
CA THR A 35 -9.13 -9.04 10.86
C THR A 35 -8.38 -8.29 11.96
N THR A 36 -7.18 -7.80 11.67
CA THR A 36 -6.36 -7.05 12.64
C THR A 36 -7.03 -5.74 13.03
N VAL A 37 -7.52 -4.97 12.05
CA VAL A 37 -8.23 -3.72 12.32
C VAL A 37 -9.49 -3.99 13.14
N ASN A 38 -10.29 -4.99 12.77
CA ASN A 38 -11.50 -5.33 13.51
C ASN A 38 -11.20 -5.69 14.98
N TYR A 39 -10.17 -6.51 15.20
CA TYR A 39 -9.76 -6.92 16.55
C TYR A 39 -9.27 -5.74 17.40
N ILE A 40 -8.42 -4.87 16.84
CA ILE A 40 -7.87 -3.71 17.54
C ILE A 40 -8.96 -2.70 17.87
N THR A 41 -9.86 -2.40 16.94
CA THR A 41 -10.97 -1.46 17.16
C THR A 41 -11.91 -1.90 18.27
N LEU A 42 -12.08 -3.21 18.47
CA LEU A 42 -12.93 -3.75 19.55
C LEU A 42 -12.30 -3.64 20.94
N HIS A 43 -10.96 -3.67 21.03
CA HIS A 43 -10.26 -3.78 22.33
C HIS A 43 -9.53 -2.50 22.76
N VAL A 44 -9.26 -1.57 21.83
CA VAL A 44 -8.46 -0.36 22.12
C VAL A 44 -9.34 0.88 21.99
N PRO A 45 -9.65 1.59 23.09
CA PRO A 45 -10.38 2.85 23.03
C PRO A 45 -9.56 3.92 22.29
N HIS A 46 -10.23 4.72 21.45
CA HIS A 46 -9.59 5.77 20.65
C HIS A 46 -9.26 6.98 21.53
N ILE A 47 -8.06 6.95 22.14
CA ILE A 47 -7.55 8.06 22.92
C ILE A 47 -6.68 8.92 21.99
N HIS A 48 -7.30 9.96 21.41
CA HIS A 48 -6.57 10.96 20.63
C HIS A 48 -5.88 11.92 21.59
N VAL A 49 -4.58 11.78 21.78
CA VAL A 49 -3.79 12.67 22.63
C VAL A 49 -3.33 13.89 21.81
N HIS A 50 -2.74 13.65 20.63
CA HIS A 50 -2.24 14.72 19.75
C HIS A 50 -2.40 14.33 18.28
N LEU A 51 -3.36 14.96 17.60
CA LEU A 51 -3.74 14.66 16.20
C LEU A 51 -2.55 14.63 15.24
N LEU A 52 -1.62 15.60 15.33
CA LEU A 52 -0.47 15.67 14.42
C LEU A 52 0.54 14.53 14.64
N LEU A 53 0.74 14.13 15.90
CA LEU A 53 1.63 13.02 16.25
C LEU A 53 1.04 11.69 15.77
N ASP A 54 -0.25 11.48 16.01
CA ASP A 54 -0.98 10.30 15.54
C ASP A 54 -0.93 10.19 14.01
N LEU A 55 -1.09 11.33 13.33
CA LEU A 55 -1.05 11.44 11.88
C LEU A 55 0.33 11.07 11.32
N LEU A 56 1.39 11.65 11.88
CA LEU A 56 2.77 11.36 11.48
C LEU A 56 3.14 9.91 11.77
N ALA A 57 2.93 9.44 13.00
CA ALA A 57 3.22 8.07 13.39
C ALA A 57 2.44 7.07 12.52
N GLY A 58 1.13 7.28 12.35
CA GLY A 58 0.28 6.46 11.50
C GLY A 58 0.74 6.43 10.05
N SER A 59 1.11 7.59 9.47
CA SER A 59 1.62 7.66 8.11
C SER A 59 2.95 6.91 7.93
N VAL A 60 3.81 6.92 8.94
CA VAL A 60 5.09 6.19 8.94
C VAL A 60 4.85 4.69 9.00
N PHE A 61 4.09 4.22 9.98
CA PHE A 61 3.77 2.79 10.12
C PHE A 61 3.04 2.25 8.90
N PHE A 62 2.09 3.01 8.35
CA PHE A 62 1.40 2.65 7.12
C PHE A 62 2.35 2.56 5.93
N GLY A 63 3.22 3.57 5.75
CA GLY A 63 4.22 3.58 4.69
C GLY A 63 5.17 2.38 4.78
N ILE A 64 5.59 2.02 6.00
CA ILE A 64 6.43 0.85 6.24
C ILE A 64 5.72 -0.45 5.84
N GLY A 65 4.50 -0.65 6.35
CA GLY A 65 3.72 -1.85 6.07
C GLY A 65 3.44 -2.03 4.58
N VAL A 66 3.00 -0.96 3.90
CA VAL A 66 2.71 -1.00 2.46
C VAL A 66 3.97 -1.18 1.64
N GLY A 67 5.08 -0.53 1.97
CA GLY A 67 6.36 -0.71 1.28
C GLY A 67 6.84 -2.16 1.35
N ILE A 68 6.74 -2.81 2.51
CA ILE A 68 7.09 -4.22 2.69
C ILE A 68 6.17 -5.13 1.88
N LEU A 69 4.85 -4.86 1.89
CA LEU A 69 3.86 -5.61 1.11
C LEU A 69 4.17 -5.59 -0.39
N ILE A 70 4.39 -4.39 -0.94
CA ILE A 70 4.71 -4.21 -2.36
C ILE A 70 5.99 -4.98 -2.69
N ARG A 71 7.02 -4.88 -1.84
CA ARG A 71 8.28 -5.60 -2.03
C ARG A 71 8.12 -7.12 -1.95
N ALA A 72 7.21 -7.63 -1.12
CA ALA A 72 6.90 -9.06 -1.02
C ALA A 72 6.06 -9.59 -2.20
N GLY A 73 5.67 -8.72 -3.14
CA GLY A 73 4.79 -9.06 -4.25
C GLY A 73 3.34 -9.23 -3.79
N ALA A 74 2.85 -8.31 -2.96
CA ALA A 74 1.47 -8.24 -2.51
C ALA A 74 0.99 -6.78 -2.50
N SER A 75 -0.31 -6.57 -2.35
CA SER A 75 -0.91 -5.24 -2.16
C SER A 75 -1.78 -5.21 -0.90
N SER A 76 -2.01 -4.00 -0.39
CA SER A 76 -3.01 -3.73 0.65
C SER A 76 -4.44 -3.62 0.08
N GLY A 77 -4.60 -3.74 -1.25
CA GLY A 77 -5.89 -3.69 -1.94
C GLY A 77 -6.33 -2.28 -2.37
N GLY A 78 -7.56 -2.14 -2.87
CA GLY A 78 -8.12 -0.84 -3.26
C GLY A 78 -7.42 -0.18 -4.44
N MET A 79 -7.30 1.16 -4.38
CA MET A 79 -6.63 1.98 -5.40
C MET A 79 -5.11 1.74 -5.51
N VAL A 80 -4.52 1.00 -4.56
CA VAL A 80 -3.11 0.59 -4.62
C VAL A 80 -2.87 -0.40 -5.75
N ILE A 81 -3.86 -1.23 -6.09
CA ILE A 81 -3.76 -2.23 -7.16
C ILE A 81 -3.53 -1.57 -8.53
N PRO A 82 -4.41 -0.66 -9.02
CA PRO A 82 -4.18 0.02 -10.30
C PRO A 82 -2.93 0.91 -10.26
N ALA A 83 -2.62 1.53 -9.12
CA ALA A 83 -1.39 2.31 -8.97
C ALA A 83 -0.14 1.45 -9.19
N LEU A 84 -0.08 0.26 -8.61
CA LEU A 84 1.03 -0.67 -8.77
C LEU A 84 1.13 -1.21 -10.20
N MET A 85 -0.01 -1.46 -10.85
CA MET A 85 -0.06 -1.88 -12.25
C MET A 85 0.56 -0.81 -13.17
N ILE A 86 0.16 0.46 -12.99
CA ILE A 86 0.72 1.59 -13.75
C ILE A 86 2.20 1.78 -13.44
N ALA A 87 2.60 1.69 -12.17
CA ALA A 87 3.99 1.80 -11.74
C ALA A 87 4.85 0.70 -12.38
N SER A 88 4.38 -0.55 -12.38
CA SER A 88 5.04 -1.68 -13.02
C SER A 88 5.11 -1.53 -14.54
N TYR A 89 4.05 -1.01 -15.18
CA TYR A 89 4.03 -0.79 -16.62
C TYR A 89 5.00 0.33 -17.06
N LYS A 90 5.09 1.43 -16.31
CA LYS A 90 5.98 2.56 -16.62
C LYS A 90 7.38 2.48 -15.99
N ASN A 91 7.69 1.43 -15.21
CA ASN A 91 8.89 1.35 -14.37
C ASN A 91 9.09 2.58 -13.47
N TRP A 92 7.99 3.09 -12.91
CA TRP A 92 8.00 4.23 -11.99
C TRP A 92 7.95 3.77 -10.54
N SER A 93 8.33 4.68 -9.64
CA SER A 93 8.24 4.41 -8.21
C SER A 93 6.76 4.25 -7.80
N PRO A 94 6.39 3.15 -7.13
CA PRO A 94 5.00 2.86 -6.81
C PRO A 94 4.37 3.93 -5.91
N GLY A 95 5.13 4.48 -4.96
CA GLY A 95 4.65 5.55 -4.09
C GLY A 95 4.30 6.81 -4.87
N LYS A 96 5.14 7.26 -5.80
CA LYS A 96 4.84 8.44 -6.67
C LYS A 96 3.55 8.27 -7.47
N VAL A 97 3.31 7.07 -8.01
CA VAL A 97 2.07 6.78 -8.76
C VAL A 97 0.86 6.78 -7.84
N MET A 98 0.99 6.18 -6.65
CA MET A 98 -0.06 6.19 -5.63
C MET A 98 -0.40 7.62 -5.18
N MET A 99 0.61 8.46 -4.98
CA MET A 99 0.42 9.87 -4.67
C MET A 99 -0.38 10.58 -5.77
N GLY A 100 -0.01 10.42 -7.04
CA GLY A 100 -0.72 11.06 -8.15
C GLY A 100 -2.20 10.68 -8.22
N ILE A 101 -2.50 9.39 -8.06
CA ILE A 101 -3.89 8.89 -8.06
C ILE A 101 -4.65 9.40 -6.83
N ASN A 102 -4.05 9.34 -5.64
CA ASN A 102 -4.70 9.79 -4.41
C ASN A 102 -4.89 11.30 -4.38
N LEU A 103 -3.98 12.08 -4.96
CA LEU A 103 -4.12 13.53 -5.06
C LEU A 103 -5.31 13.91 -5.95
N LEU A 104 -5.54 13.18 -7.04
CA LEU A 104 -6.75 13.35 -7.86
C LEU A 104 -8.01 13.01 -7.05
N ILE A 105 -8.01 11.91 -6.30
CA ILE A 105 -9.13 11.55 -5.42
C ILE A 105 -9.38 12.62 -4.35
N PHE A 106 -8.33 13.14 -3.74
CA PHE A 106 -8.41 14.19 -2.72
C PHE A 106 -8.96 15.51 -3.29
N LEU A 107 -8.57 15.89 -4.52
CA LEU A 107 -9.13 17.05 -5.21
C LEU A 107 -10.63 16.90 -5.48
N LEU A 108 -11.07 15.73 -5.93
CA LEU A 108 -12.50 15.44 -6.12
C LEU A 108 -13.25 15.47 -4.78
N THR A 109 -12.61 14.96 -3.73
CA THR A 109 -13.21 14.88 -2.39
C THR A 109 -13.28 16.25 -1.70
N ALA A 110 -12.36 17.16 -2.02
CA ALA A 110 -12.35 18.54 -1.50
C ALA A 110 -13.58 19.37 -1.88
N LEU A 111 -14.31 18.96 -2.92
CA LEU A 111 -15.58 19.59 -3.30
C LEU A 111 -16.74 19.18 -2.36
N VAL A 112 -16.57 18.11 -1.60
CA VAL A 112 -17.63 17.49 -0.77
C VAL A 112 -17.29 17.55 0.72
N ILE A 113 -16.00 17.45 1.09
CA ILE A 113 -15.51 17.38 2.46
C ILE A 113 -14.73 18.65 2.82
N ASP A 114 -14.72 19.02 4.11
CA ASP A 114 -13.90 20.10 4.66
C ASP A 114 -12.43 20.05 4.20
N TYR A 115 -11.95 21.20 3.73
CA TYR A 115 -10.59 21.38 3.24
C TYR A 115 -9.50 20.95 4.23
N LYS A 116 -9.76 21.07 5.55
CA LYS A 116 -8.81 20.67 6.60
C LYS A 116 -8.49 19.17 6.55
N ILE A 117 -9.52 18.33 6.39
CA ILE A 117 -9.38 16.87 6.36
C ILE A 117 -8.59 16.45 5.12
N VAL A 118 -8.86 17.11 3.99
CA VAL A 118 -8.15 16.87 2.73
C VAL A 118 -6.66 17.22 2.86
N ILE A 119 -6.33 18.36 3.45
CA ILE A 119 -4.93 18.77 3.68
C ILE A 119 -4.21 17.74 4.56
N PHE A 120 -4.85 17.27 5.64
CA PHE A 120 -4.28 16.22 6.48
C PHE A 120 -4.06 14.91 5.72
N ALA A 121 -4.99 14.51 4.86
CA ALA A 121 -4.85 13.31 4.03
C ALA A 121 -3.70 13.43 3.02
N ILE A 122 -3.52 14.61 2.40
CA ILE A 122 -2.40 14.89 1.49
C ILE A 122 -1.06 14.78 2.24
N ILE A 123 -0.99 15.35 3.45
CA ILE A 123 0.22 15.29 4.28
C ILE A 123 0.53 13.83 4.66
N CYS A 124 -0.45 13.06 5.15
CA CYS A 124 -0.29 11.63 5.41
C CYS A 124 0.27 10.90 4.19
N GLN A 125 -0.38 11.09 3.04
CA GLN A 125 -0.01 10.43 1.80
C GLN A 125 1.41 10.79 1.40
N PHE A 126 1.85 12.03 1.62
CA PHE A 126 3.20 12.48 1.30
C PHE A 126 4.24 11.75 2.14
N PHE A 127 4.06 11.70 3.46
CA PHE A 127 4.97 10.96 4.34
C PHE A 127 4.99 9.46 4.01
N SER A 128 3.82 8.83 3.87
CA SER A 128 3.74 7.41 3.53
C SER A 128 4.38 7.10 2.17
N THR A 129 4.20 7.96 1.17
CA THR A 129 4.77 7.78 -0.18
C THR A 129 6.30 7.76 -0.15
N ASN A 130 6.93 8.71 0.54
CA ASN A 130 8.38 8.75 0.66
C ASN A 130 8.94 7.49 1.33
N ILE A 131 8.23 6.96 2.33
CA ILE A 131 8.63 5.75 3.05
C ILE A 131 8.44 4.50 2.20
N ILE A 132 7.33 4.41 1.46
CA ILE A 132 7.07 3.32 0.51
C ILE A 132 8.19 3.28 -0.54
N ASP A 133 8.52 4.42 -1.14
CA ASP A 133 9.56 4.52 -2.15
C ASP A 133 10.93 4.14 -1.57
N TYR A 134 11.26 4.63 -0.37
CA TYR A 134 12.49 4.25 0.31
C TYR A 134 12.60 2.73 0.49
N ILE A 135 11.57 2.08 1.04
CA ILE A 135 11.57 0.63 1.30
C ILE A 135 11.57 -0.17 0.00
N TYR A 136 10.91 0.33 -1.04
CA TYR A 136 10.88 -0.31 -2.34
C TYR A 136 12.25 -0.27 -3.02
N GLU A 137 12.95 0.87 -2.93
CA GLU A 137 14.30 1.05 -3.48
C GLU A 137 15.40 0.37 -2.64
N LEU A 138 15.12 -0.01 -1.39
CA LEU A 138 16.06 -0.77 -0.54
C LEU A 138 16.46 -2.09 -1.20
N LYS A 139 17.55 -2.04 -1.95
CA LYS A 139 18.26 -3.18 -2.51
C LYS A 139 19.01 -3.87 -1.38
N ILE A 140 18.38 -4.81 -0.68
CA ILE A 140 19.13 -5.75 0.15
C ILE A 140 20.04 -6.49 -0.84
N HIS A 141 21.33 -6.20 -0.79
CA HIS A 141 22.33 -6.97 -1.53
C HIS A 141 22.09 -8.42 -1.15
N LYS A 142 21.54 -9.20 -2.08
CA LYS A 142 21.37 -10.63 -1.93
C LYS A 142 22.80 -11.13 -1.77
N ILE A 143 23.25 -11.32 -0.53
CA ILE A 143 24.55 -11.92 -0.27
C ILE A 143 24.46 -13.24 -1.00
N SER A 144 25.19 -13.33 -2.11
CA SER A 144 25.36 -14.53 -2.90
C SER A 144 26.20 -15.50 -2.06
N PHE A 145 25.66 -15.92 -0.92
CA PHE A 145 26.27 -16.98 -0.13
C PHE A 145 25.80 -18.28 -0.78
N LEU A 146 26.72 -18.85 -1.56
CA LEU A 146 26.68 -20.20 -2.08
C LEU A 146 25.59 -20.44 -3.14
N SER A 147 25.86 -19.98 -4.36
CA SER A 147 25.81 -20.94 -5.47
C SER A 147 26.84 -22.03 -5.14
N ALA A 148 26.44 -22.97 -4.27
CA ALA A 148 27.15 -24.21 -4.10
C ALA A 148 27.15 -24.84 -5.49
N ASN A 149 28.33 -24.84 -6.12
CA ASN A 149 28.66 -25.67 -7.26
C ASN A 149 28.40 -27.14 -6.86
N TRP A 150 27.14 -27.55 -6.84
CA TRP A 150 26.73 -28.94 -6.70
C TRP A 150 26.89 -29.57 -8.08
N ARG A 151 28.17 -29.81 -8.38
CA ARG A 151 28.70 -30.82 -9.29
C ARG A 151 27.68 -31.94 -9.53
N LYS A 152 27.14 -32.02 -10.74
CA LYS A 152 26.73 -33.29 -11.32
C LYS A 152 27.63 -33.56 -12.53
N ARG A 153 28.32 -34.69 -12.42
CA ARG A 153 29.04 -35.37 -13.49
C ARG A 153 28.14 -35.57 -14.70
#